data_AF-A0A669E4D3-F1
#
_entry.id   AF-A0A669E4D3-F1
#
_cell.length_a   1.000
_cell.length_b   1.000
_cell.length_c   1.000
_cell.angle_alpha   90.00
_cell.angle_beta   90.00
_cell.angle_gamma   90.00
#
_symmetry.space_group_name_H-M   'P 1'
#
loop_
_entity.id
_entity.type
_entity.pdbx_description
1 polymer ?
#
loop_
_entity_poly.entity_id
_entity_poly.type
_entity_poly.pdbx_seq_one_letter_code
_entity_poly.pdbx_strand_id
1 'polypeptide(L)'
;MLKYERFYNKRETSLCTKLNLKNLKNKMHSTCDEEQSTKSLRIVLIGKTGNGKSSTGNTILGRKEFKAESSQTSVTKYCQKAQGEVDGRPVAVVDTPGLFDSTLTHEEVHEEMMKCVSLLAPGPHVFLLVLKIGRFTPEDKQTLNLIKKGFGKSSGKFTIILLTGGDSLEDDEVSVEEYIQHKSDDSFKKLIADCAGRYHVFNNREKKSHTQVSELITKIDTMVKDNGGNCFTNEMLEEAEAAIKKEMQRILKEKEEEMRKQIRELERKHEEEKETMKRRMVEQAEKIEQERKLREQQLKEKEEHINKEREQRKKEQEEREEEDRMKRKEEELQRKEWKQKFEALEKKIKSESEEKETIDKKLIQNRMEMRKQQEAWEEERKDWWEKRYREARQSRIKELERIEKLQKEFDLERETYEKRKEEDRIRRLREEKERKDLEESYKRKIDDMKKKSEENARKQAEELNDFRRKYTKDLEALAKKHADELKRLMQEQKTEMQQKNQEHSAQFNQLQQRSRDTEKKLKEELKKKEENQQKLEELNKKQEQEINDLNEKYKNKCTVF
;
A
#
# COMPACT_ATOMS: atom_id res chain seq x y z
N MET A 1 36.82 10.60 39.72
CA MET A 1 37.73 11.16 38.71
C MET A 1 38.18 10.18 37.60
N LEU A 2 37.48 9.06 37.35
CA LEU A 2 37.86 8.09 36.29
C LEU A 2 36.84 7.98 35.12
N LYS A 3 35.83 8.85 35.08
CA LYS A 3 34.86 8.90 33.96
C LYS A 3 35.01 10.13 33.05
N TYR A 4 35.87 11.10 33.41
CA TYR A 4 36.08 12.31 32.62
C TYR A 4 37.27 12.22 31.63
N GLU A 5 38.25 11.33 31.84
CA GLU A 5 39.42 11.20 30.94
C GLU A 5 39.16 10.37 29.67
N ARG A 6 38.12 9.51 29.65
CA ARG A 6 37.78 8.72 28.45
C ARG A 6 37.09 9.52 27.34
N PHE A 7 36.56 10.70 27.66
CA PHE A 7 35.88 11.55 26.67
C PHE A 7 36.84 12.49 25.94
N TYR A 8 37.98 12.82 26.53
CA TYR A 8 38.97 13.73 25.91
C TYR A 8 39.91 13.02 24.92
N ASN A 9 40.33 11.78 25.21
CA ASN A 9 41.25 11.02 24.33
C ASN A 9 40.61 10.52 23.01
N LYS A 10 39.28 10.46 22.90
CA LYS A 10 38.57 10.05 21.67
C LYS A 10 38.42 11.19 20.65
N ARG A 11 38.60 12.45 21.07
CA ARG A 11 38.46 13.62 20.19
C ARG A 11 39.76 13.96 19.46
N GLU A 12 40.92 13.79 20.09
CA GLU A 12 42.22 14.07 19.43
C GLU A 12 42.59 13.02 18.37
N THR A 13 42.26 11.74 18.58
CA THR A 13 42.46 10.68 17.59
C THR A 13 41.54 10.83 16.36
N SER A 14 40.36 11.42 16.52
CA SER A 14 39.44 11.74 15.40
C SER A 14 39.85 13.01 14.64
N LEU A 15 40.54 13.96 15.28
CA LEU A 15 41.01 15.19 14.63
C LEU A 15 42.29 14.92 13.81
N CYS A 16 43.19 14.08 14.31
CA CYS A 16 44.43 13.71 13.62
C CYS A 16 44.18 12.88 12.34
N THR A 17 43.15 12.01 12.35
CA THR A 17 42.71 11.27 11.14
C THR A 17 42.04 12.18 10.10
N LYS A 18 41.30 13.21 10.53
CA LYS A 18 40.67 14.19 9.62
C LYS A 18 41.68 15.16 8.99
N LEU A 19 42.76 15.52 9.70
CA LEU A 19 43.83 16.37 9.16
C LEU A 19 44.73 15.63 8.16
N ASN A 20 45.00 14.34 8.38
CA ASN A 20 45.74 13.52 7.41
C ASN A 20 44.95 13.27 6.10
N LEU A 21 43.63 13.08 6.17
CA LEU A 21 42.77 12.97 4.98
C LEU A 21 42.67 14.28 4.17
N LYS A 22 42.73 15.44 4.83
CA LYS A 22 42.79 16.75 4.15
C LYS A 22 44.14 16.99 3.46
N ASN A 23 45.24 16.58 4.07
CA ASN A 23 46.58 16.71 3.45
C ASN A 23 46.79 15.74 2.26
N LEU A 24 46.13 14.57 2.26
CA LEU A 24 46.09 13.69 1.09
C LEU A 24 45.23 14.25 -0.06
N LYS A 25 44.13 14.96 0.24
CA LYS A 25 43.30 15.63 -0.78
C LYS A 25 44.00 16.83 -1.43
N ASN A 26 44.81 17.59 -0.69
CA ASN A 26 45.50 18.77 -1.22
C ASN A 26 46.76 18.46 -2.06
N LYS A 27 47.22 17.20 -2.12
CA LYS A 27 48.38 16.81 -2.94
C LYS A 27 48.03 16.39 -4.38
N MET A 28 46.74 16.40 -4.75
CA MET A 28 46.27 16.09 -6.11
C MET A 28 45.83 17.32 -6.92
N HIS A 29 46.18 18.52 -6.47
CA HIS A 29 45.93 19.77 -7.20
C HIS A 29 47.26 20.47 -7.50
N SER A 30 48.05 19.88 -8.40
CA SER A 30 49.11 20.60 -9.10
C SER A 30 49.55 19.78 -10.32
N THR A 31 49.13 20.26 -11.48
CA THR A 31 49.75 20.23 -12.82
C THR A 31 48.70 19.90 -13.89
N CYS A 32 48.42 20.91 -14.70
CA CYS A 32 47.54 20.85 -15.84
C CYS A 32 48.32 20.36 -17.08
N ASP A 33 47.59 19.62 -17.90
CA ASP A 33 47.69 19.52 -19.36
C ASP A 33 48.49 18.39 -20.06
N GLU A 34 49.17 17.48 -19.35
CA GLU A 34 49.76 16.28 -20.00
C GLU A 34 49.47 14.90 -19.35
N GLU A 35 48.81 14.83 -18.19
CA GLU A 35 48.64 13.56 -17.43
C GLU A 35 47.34 12.76 -17.69
N GLN A 36 46.52 13.10 -18.69
CA GLN A 36 45.27 12.37 -18.92
C GLN A 36 45.48 10.96 -19.50
N SER A 37 46.65 10.67 -20.08
CA SER A 37 46.97 9.39 -20.73
C SER A 37 47.33 8.24 -19.77
N THR A 38 47.65 8.52 -18.49
CA THR A 38 48.14 7.50 -17.54
C THR A 38 47.06 6.95 -16.60
N LYS A 39 45.90 7.63 -16.47
CA LYS A 39 44.82 7.21 -15.56
C LYS A 39 43.95 6.13 -16.19
N SER A 40 43.78 5.03 -15.45
CA SER A 40 43.04 3.86 -15.91
C SER A 40 41.57 4.19 -16.21
N LEU A 41 41.13 3.93 -17.44
CA LEU A 41 39.74 4.03 -17.85
C LEU A 41 38.94 2.85 -17.26
N ARG A 42 37.69 3.09 -16.85
CA ARG A 42 36.88 2.11 -16.11
C ARG A 42 35.50 2.02 -16.75
N ILE A 43 35.22 0.87 -17.34
CA ILE A 43 34.07 0.61 -18.21
C ILE A 43 33.22 -0.49 -17.59
N VAL A 44 31.90 -0.28 -17.54
CA VAL A 44 30.93 -1.34 -17.21
C VAL A 44 30.09 -1.65 -18.44
N LEU A 45 29.97 -2.92 -18.80
CA LEU A 45 29.13 -3.38 -19.89
C LEU A 45 27.78 -3.83 -19.32
N ILE A 46 26.69 -3.22 -19.74
CA ILE A 46 25.33 -3.53 -19.28
C ILE A 46 24.40 -3.80 -20.46
N GLY A 47 23.37 -4.63 -20.26
CA GLY A 47 22.46 -5.02 -21.35
C GLY A 47 21.89 -6.42 -21.17
N LYS A 48 20.91 -6.77 -22.02
CA LYS A 48 20.28 -8.10 -22.04
C LYS A 48 21.30 -9.22 -22.33
N THR A 49 20.99 -10.43 -21.87
CA THR A 49 21.71 -11.64 -22.29
C THR A 49 21.64 -11.80 -23.81
N GLY A 50 22.74 -12.17 -24.46
CA GLY A 50 22.79 -12.39 -25.91
C GLY A 50 23.08 -11.15 -26.76
N ASN A 51 23.09 -9.93 -26.19
CA ASN A 51 23.46 -8.71 -26.93
C ASN A 51 24.97 -8.57 -27.19
N GLY A 52 25.79 -9.53 -26.72
CA GLY A 52 27.22 -9.57 -27.01
C GLY A 52 28.12 -8.79 -26.04
N LYS A 53 27.70 -8.57 -24.78
CA LYS A 53 28.51 -7.88 -23.75
C LYS A 53 29.91 -8.47 -23.59
N SER A 54 30.01 -9.77 -23.33
CA SER A 54 31.28 -10.47 -23.16
C SER A 54 32.16 -10.40 -24.43
N SER A 55 31.54 -10.49 -25.62
CA SER A 55 32.24 -10.29 -26.90
C SER A 55 32.78 -8.88 -27.04
N THR A 56 31.97 -7.86 -26.73
CA THR A 56 32.40 -6.46 -26.69
C THR A 56 33.57 -6.25 -25.74
N GLY A 57 33.52 -6.82 -24.54
CA GLY A 57 34.62 -6.72 -23.57
C GLY A 57 35.92 -7.31 -24.11
N ASN A 58 35.84 -8.44 -24.81
CA ASN A 58 36.97 -9.05 -25.49
C ASN A 58 37.51 -8.20 -26.65
N THR A 59 36.63 -7.57 -27.44
CA THR A 59 37.01 -6.64 -28.51
C THR A 59 37.74 -5.43 -27.94
N ILE A 60 37.23 -4.82 -26.87
CA ILE A 60 37.88 -3.69 -26.20
C ILE A 60 39.27 -4.07 -25.68
N LEU A 61 39.39 -5.25 -25.06
CA LEU A 61 40.67 -5.72 -24.49
C LEU A 61 41.63 -6.33 -25.53
N GLY A 62 41.20 -6.50 -26.79
CA GLY A 62 41.97 -7.12 -27.86
C GLY A 62 42.29 -8.61 -27.65
N ARG A 63 41.66 -9.28 -26.66
CA ARG A 63 41.92 -10.69 -26.33
C ARG A 63 40.69 -11.38 -25.74
N LYS A 64 40.67 -12.71 -25.77
CA LYS A 64 39.58 -13.52 -25.22
C LYS A 64 39.74 -13.69 -23.71
N GLU A 65 39.13 -12.80 -22.95
CA GLU A 65 39.16 -12.81 -21.49
C GLU A 65 37.82 -13.25 -20.90
N PHE A 66 36.72 -12.67 -21.37
CA PHE A 66 35.37 -13.03 -20.99
C PHE A 66 34.88 -14.22 -21.82
N LYS A 67 34.23 -15.18 -21.17
CA LYS A 67 33.67 -16.36 -21.85
C LYS A 67 32.45 -15.94 -22.70
N ALA A 68 32.61 -15.89 -24.01
CA ALA A 68 31.55 -15.58 -24.97
C ALA A 68 31.20 -16.80 -25.83
N GLU A 69 29.99 -17.35 -25.68
CA GLU A 69 29.50 -18.50 -26.44
C GLU A 69 28.08 -18.25 -26.95
N SER A 70 27.76 -18.79 -28.14
CA SER A 70 26.40 -18.82 -28.66
C SER A 70 25.60 -19.92 -27.95
N SER A 71 25.05 -19.61 -26.78
CA SER A 71 24.24 -20.52 -25.98
C SER A 71 22.80 -20.03 -25.85
N GLN A 72 21.85 -20.97 -25.71
CA GLN A 72 20.46 -20.66 -25.35
C GLN A 72 20.30 -20.30 -23.86
N THR A 73 21.32 -20.56 -23.05
CA THR A 73 21.36 -20.21 -21.62
C THR A 73 22.43 -19.14 -21.37
N SER A 74 22.22 -18.32 -20.35
CA SER A 74 23.21 -17.32 -19.94
C SER A 74 24.52 -17.96 -19.47
N VAL A 75 25.63 -17.44 -20.01
CA VAL A 75 26.99 -17.94 -19.75
C VAL A 75 27.63 -17.16 -18.59
N THR A 76 27.41 -15.85 -18.53
CA THR A 76 27.93 -14.96 -17.48
C THR A 76 26.90 -14.80 -16.38
N LYS A 77 27.16 -15.40 -15.21
CA LYS A 77 26.25 -15.38 -14.05
C LYS A 77 26.61 -14.34 -12.97
N TYR A 78 27.85 -13.83 -12.99
CA TYR A 78 28.37 -12.88 -12.01
C TYR A 78 29.23 -11.83 -12.71
N CYS A 79 29.36 -10.64 -12.11
CA CYS A 79 30.25 -9.60 -12.63
C CYS A 79 31.69 -10.09 -12.68
N GLN A 80 32.31 -9.95 -13.85
CA GLN A 80 33.71 -10.31 -14.10
C GLN A 80 34.48 -9.05 -14.44
N LYS A 81 35.58 -8.80 -13.72
CA LYS A 81 36.47 -7.68 -14.00
C LYS A 81 37.72 -8.18 -14.72
N ALA A 82 38.08 -7.50 -15.79
CA ALA A 82 39.33 -7.69 -16.50
C ALA A 82 40.05 -6.36 -16.72
N GLN A 83 41.37 -6.43 -16.91
CA GLN A 83 42.21 -5.26 -17.15
C GLN A 83 43.13 -5.50 -18.33
N GLY A 84 43.32 -4.50 -19.17
CA GLY A 84 44.23 -4.54 -20.31
C GLY A 84 44.75 -3.14 -20.64
N GLU A 85 45.37 -3.02 -21.81
CA GLU A 85 45.91 -1.77 -22.31
C GLU A 85 45.37 -1.55 -23.73
N VAL A 86 44.90 -0.34 -24.00
CA VAL A 86 44.37 0.08 -25.30
C VAL A 86 45.05 1.40 -25.64
N ASP A 87 45.74 1.47 -26.78
CA ASP A 87 46.47 2.66 -27.23
C ASP A 87 47.40 3.28 -26.16
N GLY A 88 48.09 2.44 -25.40
CA GLY A 88 49.00 2.88 -24.32
C GLY A 88 48.31 3.21 -22.98
N ARG A 89 46.98 3.16 -22.92
CA ARG A 89 46.20 3.52 -21.73
C ARG A 89 45.67 2.28 -21.00
N PRO A 90 45.83 2.18 -19.67
CA PRO A 90 45.22 1.09 -18.90
C PRO A 90 43.68 1.16 -18.94
N VAL A 91 43.02 0.06 -19.28
CA VAL A 91 41.56 -0.05 -19.31
C VAL A 91 41.10 -1.19 -18.43
N ALA A 92 40.16 -0.92 -17.52
CA ALA A 92 39.45 -1.93 -16.74
C ALA A 92 38.02 -2.05 -17.26
N VAL A 93 37.62 -3.28 -17.62
CA VAL A 93 36.28 -3.60 -18.12
C VAL A 93 35.61 -4.54 -17.13
N VAL A 94 34.37 -4.23 -16.75
CA VAL A 94 33.51 -5.14 -15.99
C VAL A 94 32.40 -5.63 -16.91
N ASP A 95 32.41 -6.93 -17.20
CA ASP A 95 31.30 -7.62 -17.85
C ASP A 95 30.26 -7.98 -16.78
N THR A 96 29.02 -7.55 -16.97
CA THR A 96 27.92 -7.87 -16.04
C THR A 96 27.11 -9.06 -16.57
N PRO A 97 26.44 -9.82 -15.69
CA PRO A 97 25.40 -10.74 -16.13
C PRO A 97 24.30 -9.99 -16.91
N GLY A 98 23.47 -10.72 -17.65
CA GLY A 98 22.32 -10.12 -18.33
C GLY A 98 21.32 -9.56 -17.32
N LEU A 99 20.94 -8.30 -17.50
CA LEU A 99 20.03 -7.60 -16.58
C LEU A 99 18.59 -8.16 -16.58
N PHE A 100 18.28 -9.08 -17.49
CA PHE A 100 16.99 -9.80 -17.63
C PHE A 100 17.21 -11.30 -17.88
N ASP A 101 18.27 -11.85 -17.30
CA ASP A 101 18.50 -13.28 -17.33
C ASP A 101 17.37 -13.98 -16.59
N SER A 102 16.69 -14.95 -17.22
CA SER A 102 15.58 -15.70 -16.62
C SER A 102 15.96 -16.46 -15.33
N THR A 103 17.26 -16.54 -15.03
CA THR A 103 17.80 -17.14 -13.82
C THR A 103 18.06 -16.17 -12.69
N LEU A 104 17.93 -14.84 -12.90
CA LEU A 104 18.21 -13.81 -11.90
C LEU A 104 16.94 -13.00 -11.53
N THR A 105 16.77 -12.68 -10.25
CA THR A 105 15.69 -11.80 -9.78
C THR A 105 16.06 -10.32 -9.93
N HIS A 106 15.08 -9.41 -9.85
CA HIS A 106 15.33 -7.97 -9.94
C HIS A 106 16.28 -7.44 -8.86
N GLU A 107 16.30 -8.12 -7.70
CA GLU A 107 17.18 -7.86 -6.57
C GLU A 107 18.63 -8.26 -6.87
N GLU A 108 18.85 -9.46 -7.39
CA GLU A 108 20.18 -9.94 -7.78
C GLU A 108 20.78 -9.07 -8.89
N VAL A 109 19.95 -8.59 -9.81
CA VAL A 109 20.36 -7.63 -10.84
C VAL A 109 20.81 -6.30 -10.21
N HIS A 110 20.10 -5.82 -9.19
CA HIS A 110 20.48 -4.60 -8.47
C HIS A 110 21.77 -4.77 -7.65
N GLU A 111 21.93 -5.89 -6.91
CA GLU A 111 23.17 -6.18 -6.19
C GLU A 111 24.38 -6.31 -7.12
N GLU A 112 24.23 -6.98 -8.26
CA GLU A 112 25.31 -7.09 -9.24
C GLU A 112 25.62 -5.73 -9.88
N MET A 113 24.63 -4.84 -10.06
CA MET A 113 24.87 -3.43 -10.43
C MET A 113 25.64 -2.66 -9.34
N MET A 114 25.35 -2.87 -8.05
CA MET A 114 26.10 -2.26 -6.94
C MET A 114 27.54 -2.77 -6.89
N LYS A 115 27.70 -4.06 -7.10
CA LYS A 115 28.98 -4.75 -7.11
C LYS A 115 29.83 -4.30 -8.28
N CYS A 116 29.27 -4.14 -9.48
CA CYS A 116 30.03 -3.68 -10.64
C CYS A 116 30.62 -2.28 -10.45
N VAL A 117 29.88 -1.36 -9.79
CA VAL A 117 30.38 -0.03 -9.43
C VAL A 117 31.47 -0.13 -8.36
N SER A 118 31.26 -0.97 -7.33
CA SER A 118 32.22 -1.17 -6.24
C SER A 118 33.55 -1.79 -6.71
N LEU A 119 33.52 -2.67 -7.71
CA LEU A 119 34.70 -3.27 -8.33
C LEU A 119 35.60 -2.26 -9.07
N LEU A 120 35.06 -1.07 -9.37
CA LEU A 120 35.69 -0.02 -10.16
C LEU A 120 35.96 1.27 -9.37
N ALA A 121 36.29 1.17 -8.08
CA ALA A 121 36.61 2.32 -7.22
C ALA A 121 37.59 3.32 -7.90
N PRO A 122 37.33 4.65 -7.85
CA PRO A 122 36.23 5.34 -7.14
C PRO A 122 34.84 5.26 -7.80
N GLY A 123 34.73 4.64 -8.98
CA GLY A 123 33.50 4.43 -9.72
C GLY A 123 33.73 4.37 -11.24
N PRO A 124 32.80 3.85 -12.06
CA PRO A 124 33.01 3.74 -13.50
C PRO A 124 33.01 5.11 -14.19
N HIS A 125 33.83 5.23 -15.24
CA HIS A 125 33.82 6.42 -16.10
C HIS A 125 32.68 6.37 -17.12
N VAL A 126 32.32 5.16 -17.55
CA VAL A 126 31.25 4.94 -18.54
C VAL A 126 30.52 3.62 -18.28
N PHE A 127 29.22 3.67 -18.51
CA PHE A 127 28.36 2.51 -18.71
C PHE A 127 28.12 2.34 -20.22
N LEU A 128 28.52 1.21 -20.79
CA LEU A 128 28.19 0.86 -22.17
C LEU A 128 26.94 0.01 -22.17
N LEU A 129 25.83 0.59 -22.63
CA LEU A 129 24.59 -0.15 -22.81
C LEU A 129 24.64 -0.90 -24.14
N VAL A 130 24.91 -2.19 -24.06
CA VAL A 130 25.09 -3.08 -25.22
C VAL A 130 23.75 -3.57 -25.72
N LEU A 131 23.42 -3.19 -26.96
CA LEU A 131 22.21 -3.55 -27.68
C LEU A 131 22.59 -4.19 -29.01
N LYS A 132 21.87 -5.22 -29.44
CA LYS A 132 22.10 -5.83 -30.75
C LYS A 132 21.24 -5.13 -31.79
N ILE A 133 21.79 -4.87 -32.97
CA ILE A 133 21.05 -4.36 -34.13
C ILE A 133 19.93 -5.37 -34.50
N GLY A 134 18.74 -4.85 -34.80
CA GLY A 134 17.53 -5.62 -35.04
C GLY A 134 16.42 -5.30 -34.03
N ARG A 135 15.66 -6.31 -33.62
CA ARG A 135 14.43 -6.12 -32.85
C ARG A 135 14.72 -5.56 -31.45
N PHE A 136 14.19 -4.38 -31.16
CA PHE A 136 14.22 -3.78 -29.82
C PHE A 136 13.15 -4.41 -28.92
N THR A 137 13.57 -5.20 -27.94
CA THR A 137 12.68 -6.04 -27.15
C THR A 137 12.16 -5.34 -25.88
N PRO A 138 11.04 -5.80 -25.29
CA PRO A 138 10.57 -5.28 -24.00
C PRO A 138 11.63 -5.34 -22.90
N GLU A 139 12.48 -6.37 -22.89
CA GLU A 139 13.59 -6.50 -21.94
C GLU A 139 14.65 -5.39 -22.15
N ASP A 140 14.92 -4.99 -23.40
CA ASP A 140 15.81 -3.85 -23.67
C ASP A 140 15.22 -2.55 -23.11
N LYS A 141 13.90 -2.32 -23.25
CA LYS A 141 13.20 -1.16 -22.66
C LYS A 141 13.25 -1.18 -21.13
N GLN A 142 13.08 -2.35 -20.52
CA GLN A 142 13.15 -2.48 -19.06
C GLN A 142 14.57 -2.27 -18.52
N THR A 143 15.60 -2.65 -19.29
CA THR A 143 17.01 -2.40 -18.96
C THR A 143 17.26 -0.92 -18.68
N LEU A 144 16.62 -0.04 -19.44
CA LEU A 144 16.70 1.40 -19.26
C LEU A 144 16.11 1.85 -17.93
N ASN A 145 14.97 1.28 -17.55
CA ASN A 145 14.32 1.59 -16.29
C ASN A 145 15.17 1.13 -15.11
N LEU A 146 15.85 -0.01 -15.22
CA LEU A 146 16.78 -0.47 -14.19
C LEU A 146 17.99 0.44 -14.07
N ILE A 147 18.58 0.90 -15.18
CA ILE A 147 19.70 1.86 -15.17
C ILE A 147 19.27 3.19 -14.53
N LYS A 148 18.06 3.68 -14.83
CA LYS A 148 17.51 4.90 -14.22
C LYS A 148 17.18 4.75 -12.73
N LYS A 149 16.71 3.57 -12.32
CA LYS A 149 16.42 3.25 -10.91
C LYS A 149 17.70 3.03 -10.10
N GLY A 150 18.63 2.26 -10.66
CA GLY A 150 19.84 1.79 -9.99
C GLY A 150 21.05 2.70 -10.15
N PHE A 151 21.04 3.71 -11.02
CA PHE A 151 22.13 4.70 -11.13
C PHE A 151 21.59 6.15 -11.09
N GLY A 152 20.32 6.33 -10.74
CA GLY A 152 19.65 7.63 -10.65
C GLY A 152 19.30 8.27 -12.00
N LYS A 153 18.55 9.38 -11.96
CA LYS A 153 18.08 10.10 -13.16
C LYS A 153 19.22 10.72 -14.00
N SER A 154 20.40 10.90 -13.40
CA SER A 154 21.60 11.45 -14.07
C SER A 154 22.46 10.38 -14.75
N SER A 155 22.09 9.09 -14.69
CA SER A 155 22.88 7.98 -15.26
C SER A 155 23.10 8.06 -16.77
N GLY A 156 22.16 8.68 -17.49
CA GLY A 156 22.30 8.96 -18.92
C GLY A 156 23.54 9.80 -19.27
N LYS A 157 24.04 10.64 -18.33
CA LYS A 157 25.26 11.44 -18.51
C LYS A 157 26.53 10.60 -18.61
N PHE A 158 26.54 9.41 -18.00
CA PHE A 158 27.67 8.48 -17.98
C PHE A 158 27.44 7.25 -18.85
N THR A 159 26.42 7.28 -19.73
CA THR A 159 26.04 6.14 -20.56
C THR A 159 26.27 6.43 -22.04
N ILE A 160 26.83 5.44 -22.74
CA ILE A 160 26.92 5.40 -24.21
C ILE A 160 26.22 4.12 -24.68
N ILE A 161 25.39 4.24 -25.73
CA ILE A 161 24.73 3.08 -26.33
C ILE A 161 25.71 2.41 -27.30
N LEU A 162 25.99 1.13 -27.08
CA LEU A 162 26.85 0.35 -27.96
C LEU A 162 26.01 -0.64 -28.76
N LEU A 163 25.98 -0.47 -30.07
CA LEU A 163 25.27 -1.34 -31.00
C LEU A 163 26.19 -2.45 -31.51
N THR A 164 25.81 -3.71 -31.29
CA THR A 164 26.53 -4.87 -31.81
C THR A 164 25.83 -5.44 -33.03
N GLY A 165 26.58 -6.13 -33.89
CA GLY A 165 26.05 -6.67 -35.14
C GLY A 165 26.13 -5.66 -36.29
N GLY A 166 27.14 -4.78 -36.28
CA GLY A 166 27.36 -3.80 -37.35
C GLY A 166 27.54 -4.44 -38.73
N ASP A 167 28.03 -5.69 -38.78
CA ASP A 167 28.12 -6.51 -39.99
C ASP A 167 26.79 -6.60 -40.74
N SER A 168 25.65 -6.69 -40.02
CA SER A 168 24.34 -6.75 -40.65
C SER A 168 23.90 -5.43 -41.32
N LEU A 169 24.38 -4.28 -40.84
CA LEU A 169 24.09 -3.00 -41.48
C LEU A 169 24.98 -2.76 -42.70
N GLU A 170 26.23 -3.18 -42.62
CA GLU A 170 27.17 -3.16 -43.74
C GLU A 170 26.66 -4.04 -44.90
N ASP A 171 26.22 -5.27 -44.59
CA ASP A 171 25.65 -6.20 -45.57
C ASP A 171 24.37 -5.65 -46.26
N ASP A 172 23.57 -4.88 -45.52
CA ASP A 172 22.33 -4.25 -46.01
C ASP A 172 22.57 -2.88 -46.69
N GLU A 173 23.83 -2.42 -46.80
CA GLU A 173 24.25 -1.10 -47.30
C GLU A 173 23.54 0.09 -46.59
N VAL A 174 23.24 -0.05 -45.30
CA VAL A 174 22.49 0.94 -44.52
C VAL A 174 23.40 1.57 -43.47
N SER A 175 23.47 2.91 -43.45
CA SER A 175 24.19 3.62 -42.37
C SER A 175 23.50 3.47 -41.02
N VAL A 176 24.27 3.56 -39.92
CA VAL A 176 23.68 3.52 -38.57
C VAL A 176 22.75 4.72 -38.33
N GLU A 177 23.06 5.88 -38.91
CA GLU A 177 22.22 7.07 -38.86
C GLU A 177 20.86 6.80 -39.53
N GLU A 178 20.85 6.19 -40.71
CA GLU A 178 19.63 5.81 -41.42
C GLU A 178 18.84 4.74 -40.64
N TYR A 179 19.52 3.76 -40.06
CA TYR A 179 18.89 2.76 -39.18
C TYR A 179 18.18 3.42 -38.00
N ILE A 180 18.86 4.34 -37.30
CA ILE A 180 18.28 5.06 -36.15
C ILE A 180 17.11 5.93 -36.62
N GLN A 181 17.24 6.65 -37.72
CA GLN A 181 16.22 7.63 -38.15
C GLN A 181 14.96 6.96 -38.73
N HIS A 182 15.13 5.94 -39.57
CA HIS A 182 14.04 5.40 -40.39
C HIS A 182 13.62 3.97 -40.02
N LYS A 183 14.50 3.17 -39.39
CA LYS A 183 14.25 1.75 -39.10
C LYS A 183 14.10 1.43 -37.61
N SER A 184 14.20 2.42 -36.73
CA SER A 184 14.11 2.23 -35.28
C SER A 184 12.84 2.80 -34.64
N ASP A 185 12.37 2.14 -33.57
CA ASP A 185 11.20 2.53 -32.79
C ASP A 185 11.43 3.82 -32.00
N ASP A 186 10.38 4.61 -31.79
CA ASP A 186 10.47 5.89 -31.06
C ASP A 186 11.03 5.73 -29.63
N SER A 187 10.82 4.58 -28.99
CA SER A 187 11.42 4.32 -27.67
C SER A 187 12.93 4.13 -27.72
N PHE A 188 13.48 3.64 -28.84
CA PHE A 188 14.92 3.54 -29.05
C PHE A 188 15.53 4.90 -29.39
N LYS A 189 14.85 5.73 -30.20
CA LYS A 189 15.25 7.12 -30.44
C LYS A 189 15.26 7.94 -29.14
N LYS A 190 14.23 7.76 -28.31
CA LYS A 190 14.15 8.38 -26.98
C LYS A 190 15.29 7.92 -26.07
N LEU A 191 15.68 6.66 -26.13
CA LEU A 191 16.83 6.15 -25.39
C LEU A 191 18.13 6.86 -25.81
N ILE A 192 18.38 6.99 -27.11
CA ILE A 192 19.54 7.73 -27.62
C ILE A 192 19.51 9.18 -27.14
N ALA A 193 18.35 9.83 -27.18
CA ALA A 193 18.18 11.19 -26.64
C ALA A 193 18.44 11.28 -25.12
N ASP A 194 17.96 10.32 -24.33
CA ASP A 194 18.20 10.24 -22.88
C ASP A 194 19.71 10.07 -22.55
N CYS A 195 20.48 9.51 -23.48
CA CYS A 195 21.95 9.40 -23.41
C CYS A 195 22.67 10.53 -24.18
N ALA A 196 22.01 11.68 -24.36
CA ALA A 196 22.51 12.87 -25.05
C ALA A 196 23.06 12.61 -26.47
N GLY A 197 22.41 11.71 -27.21
CA GLY A 197 22.80 11.39 -28.59
C GLY A 197 24.00 10.46 -28.72
N ARG A 198 24.55 9.93 -27.61
CA ARG A 198 25.77 9.13 -27.63
C ARG A 198 25.51 7.67 -28.01
N TYR A 199 26.01 7.26 -29.17
CA TYR A 199 26.08 5.86 -29.58
C TYR A 199 27.39 5.52 -30.31
N HIS A 200 27.69 4.23 -30.38
CA HIS A 200 28.82 3.66 -31.12
C HIS A 200 28.45 2.26 -31.65
N VAL A 201 29.06 1.82 -32.76
CA VAL A 201 28.73 0.55 -33.43
C VAL A 201 29.95 -0.34 -33.43
N PHE A 202 29.78 -1.62 -33.05
CA PHE A 202 30.82 -2.63 -33.01
C PHE A 202 30.51 -3.79 -33.96
N ASN A 203 31.55 -4.18 -34.70
CA ASN A 203 31.62 -5.47 -35.40
C ASN A 203 32.55 -6.41 -34.62
N ASN A 204 31.96 -7.18 -33.69
CA ASN A 204 32.69 -8.12 -32.83
C ASN A 204 33.27 -9.34 -33.59
N ARG A 205 32.99 -9.50 -34.89
CA ARG A 205 33.61 -10.55 -35.73
C ARG A 205 34.95 -10.08 -36.32
N GLU A 206 35.15 -8.77 -36.40
CA GLU A 206 36.34 -8.18 -36.99
C GLU A 206 37.50 -8.13 -35.99
N LYS A 207 38.33 -9.18 -36.00
CA LYS A 207 39.37 -9.41 -34.99
C LYS A 207 40.60 -8.48 -35.07
N LYS A 208 40.70 -7.63 -36.09
CA LYS A 208 41.91 -6.82 -36.39
C LYS A 208 41.67 -5.31 -36.42
N SER A 209 40.42 -4.87 -36.28
CA SER A 209 40.08 -3.46 -36.35
C SER A 209 40.29 -2.80 -35.00
N HIS A 210 41.49 -2.22 -34.82
CA HIS A 210 41.80 -1.38 -33.68
C HIS A 210 41.06 -0.03 -33.73
N THR A 211 40.64 0.41 -34.93
CA THR A 211 40.01 1.72 -35.15
C THR A 211 38.67 1.86 -34.43
N GLN A 212 37.79 0.84 -34.45
CA GLN A 212 36.51 0.90 -33.72
C GLN A 212 36.71 1.11 -32.21
N VAL A 213 37.75 0.50 -31.64
CA VAL A 213 38.05 0.63 -30.21
C VAL A 213 38.60 2.04 -29.93
N SER A 214 39.55 2.54 -30.72
CA SER A 214 40.10 3.89 -30.55
C SER A 214 39.03 4.99 -30.69
N GLU A 215 38.07 4.83 -31.61
CA GLU A 215 36.92 5.72 -31.75
C GLU A 215 36.00 5.70 -30.52
N LEU A 216 35.70 4.51 -29.99
CA LEU A 216 34.93 4.37 -28.76
C LEU A 216 35.61 5.07 -27.59
N ILE A 217 36.92 4.87 -27.41
CA ILE A 217 37.70 5.51 -26.35
C ILE A 217 37.66 7.03 -26.50
N THR A 218 37.79 7.55 -27.73
CA THR A 218 37.68 8.99 -28.01
C THR A 218 36.30 9.54 -27.62
N LYS A 219 35.21 8.83 -27.94
CA LYS A 219 33.84 9.21 -27.52
C LYS A 219 33.68 9.20 -26.00
N ILE A 220 34.29 8.22 -25.32
CA ILE A 220 34.28 8.14 -23.85
C ILE A 220 35.04 9.34 -23.25
N ASP A 221 36.19 9.72 -23.81
CA ASP A 221 36.97 10.84 -23.31
C ASP A 221 36.25 12.17 -23.46
N THR A 222 35.56 12.40 -24.59
CA THR A 222 34.68 13.56 -24.75
C THR A 222 33.59 13.58 -23.69
N MET A 223 32.90 12.46 -23.47
CA MET A 223 31.86 12.35 -22.44
C MET A 223 32.41 12.61 -21.03
N VAL A 224 33.58 12.08 -20.70
CA VAL A 224 34.21 12.29 -19.39
C VAL A 224 34.63 13.75 -19.21
N LYS A 225 35.14 14.41 -20.25
CA LYS A 225 35.44 15.85 -20.24
C LYS A 225 34.18 16.69 -20.03
N ASP A 226 33.09 16.37 -20.73
CA ASP A 226 31.79 17.04 -20.56
C ASP A 226 31.22 16.88 -19.14
N ASN A 227 31.52 15.77 -18.48
CA ASN A 227 31.18 15.52 -17.08
C ASN A 227 32.18 16.10 -16.06
N GLY A 228 33.08 17.00 -16.51
CA GLY A 228 34.06 17.68 -15.66
C GLY A 228 35.21 16.78 -15.18
N GLY A 229 35.51 15.71 -15.90
CA GLY A 229 36.56 14.74 -15.55
C GLY A 229 36.17 13.75 -14.45
N ASN A 230 34.91 13.74 -14.03
CA ASN A 230 34.43 12.90 -12.93
C ASN A 230 33.98 11.50 -13.40
N CYS A 231 34.01 10.54 -12.47
CA CYS A 231 33.42 9.21 -12.64
C CYS A 231 32.12 9.11 -11.83
N PHE A 232 31.28 8.12 -12.15
CA PHE A 232 30.04 7.88 -11.43
C PHE A 232 30.31 7.36 -10.00
N THR A 233 29.97 8.12 -8.95
CA THR A 233 30.31 7.78 -7.55
C THR A 233 29.15 7.14 -6.79
N ASN A 234 29.46 6.38 -5.73
CA ASN A 234 28.46 5.80 -4.81
C ASN A 234 27.61 6.87 -4.09
N GLU A 235 28.11 8.08 -3.87
CA GLU A 235 27.34 9.17 -3.26
C GLU A 235 26.15 9.59 -4.15
N MET A 236 26.33 9.58 -5.48
CA MET A 236 25.25 9.91 -6.43
C MET A 236 24.14 8.85 -6.45
N LEU A 237 24.48 7.63 -6.06
CA LEU A 237 23.54 6.53 -5.92
C LEU A 237 22.74 6.63 -4.62
N GLU A 238 23.40 6.88 -3.49
CA GLU A 238 22.75 7.11 -2.20
C GLU A 238 21.79 8.33 -2.26
N GLU A 239 22.16 9.37 -3.02
CA GLU A 239 21.30 10.53 -3.26
C GLU A 239 20.02 10.16 -4.04
N ALA A 240 20.12 9.25 -5.01
CA ALA A 240 18.97 8.76 -5.77
C ALA A 240 18.02 7.92 -4.90
N GLU A 241 18.54 7.07 -4.01
CA GLU A 241 17.74 6.31 -3.05
C GLU A 241 17.05 7.22 -2.02
N ALA A 242 17.77 8.23 -1.50
CA ALA A 242 17.20 9.22 -0.60
C ALA A 242 16.05 10.00 -1.26
N ALA A 243 16.18 10.34 -2.55
CA ALA A 243 15.13 11.00 -3.31
C ALA A 243 13.88 10.11 -3.49
N ILE A 244 14.04 8.81 -3.77
CA ILE A 244 12.93 7.86 -3.86
C ILE A 244 12.22 7.71 -2.51
N LYS A 245 12.98 7.59 -1.42
CA LYS A 245 12.42 7.49 -0.06
C LYS A 245 11.63 8.73 0.32
N LYS A 246 12.13 9.92 -0.03
CA LYS A 246 11.44 11.20 0.19
C LYS A 246 10.14 11.28 -0.62
N GLU A 247 10.16 10.83 -1.87
CA GLU A 247 8.97 10.80 -2.73
C GLU A 247 7.92 9.81 -2.21
N MET A 248 8.35 8.63 -1.73
CA MET A 248 7.44 7.66 -1.12
C MET A 248 6.77 8.19 0.16
N GLN A 249 7.51 8.93 0.99
CA GLN A 249 6.93 9.64 2.15
C GLN A 249 5.94 10.73 1.73
N ARG A 250 6.18 11.43 0.61
CA ARG A 250 5.25 12.43 0.07
C ARG A 250 3.94 11.77 -0.36
N ILE A 251 4.00 10.67 -1.11
CA ILE A 251 2.82 9.92 -1.57
C ILE A 251 2.00 9.40 -0.38
N LEU A 252 2.66 8.88 0.68
CA LEU A 252 1.97 8.41 1.88
C LEU A 252 1.22 9.55 2.59
N LYS A 253 1.85 10.71 2.74
CA LYS A 253 1.20 11.90 3.33
C LYS A 253 0.02 12.39 2.47
N GLU A 254 0.18 12.44 1.16
CA GLU A 254 -0.90 12.82 0.23
C GLU A 254 -2.09 11.87 0.33
N LYS A 255 -1.85 10.57 0.45
CA LYS A 255 -2.91 9.56 0.64
C LYS A 255 -3.61 9.68 2.00
N GLU A 256 -2.86 9.98 3.06
CA GLU A 256 -3.45 10.24 4.40
C GLU A 256 -4.33 11.49 4.38
N GLU A 257 -3.86 12.57 3.75
CA GLU A 257 -4.63 13.81 3.61
C GLU A 257 -5.90 13.61 2.77
N GLU A 258 -5.80 12.85 1.68
CA GLU A 258 -6.95 12.50 0.84
C GLU A 258 -7.99 11.71 1.64
N MET A 259 -7.57 10.74 2.45
CA MET A 259 -8.47 10.00 3.33
C MET A 259 -9.12 10.91 4.37
N ARG A 260 -8.37 11.84 4.98
CA ARG A 260 -8.93 12.83 5.90
C ARG A 260 -9.96 13.74 5.24
N LYS A 261 -9.83 14.04 3.95
CA LYS A 261 -10.85 14.79 3.20
C LYS A 261 -12.10 13.95 3.00
N GLN A 262 -11.95 12.68 2.61
CA GLN A 262 -13.08 11.76 2.41
C GLN A 262 -13.87 11.51 3.70
N ILE A 263 -13.19 11.34 4.84
CA ILE A 263 -13.85 11.21 6.15
C ILE A 263 -14.65 12.47 6.48
N ARG A 264 -14.06 13.66 6.31
CA ARG A 264 -14.76 14.94 6.56
C ARG A 264 -15.97 15.14 5.64
N GLU A 265 -15.86 14.74 4.37
CA GLU A 265 -16.99 14.82 3.45
C GLU A 265 -18.12 13.86 3.86
N LEU A 266 -17.77 12.65 4.30
CA LEU A 266 -18.73 11.66 4.79
C LEU A 266 -19.42 12.14 6.08
N GLU A 267 -18.66 12.73 7.01
CA GLU A 267 -19.17 13.38 8.23
C GLU A 267 -20.19 14.47 7.90
N ARG A 268 -19.85 15.36 6.95
CA ARG A 268 -20.76 16.43 6.51
C ARG A 268 -22.07 15.87 5.95
N LYS A 269 -21.98 14.86 5.07
CA LYS A 269 -23.18 14.22 4.49
C LYS A 269 -24.04 13.55 5.56
N HIS A 270 -23.41 12.88 6.52
CA HIS A 270 -24.12 12.23 7.62
C HIS A 270 -24.85 13.25 8.52
N GLU A 271 -24.19 14.38 8.83
CA GLU A 271 -24.81 15.43 9.63
C GLU A 271 -26.00 16.09 8.89
N GLU A 272 -25.87 16.32 7.58
CA GLU A 272 -26.96 16.81 6.74
C GLU A 272 -28.15 15.84 6.69
N GLU A 273 -27.89 14.54 6.53
CA GLU A 273 -28.93 13.49 6.58
C GLU A 273 -29.61 13.45 7.96
N LYS A 274 -28.83 13.57 9.04
CA LYS A 274 -29.35 13.59 10.41
C LYS A 274 -30.23 14.80 10.68
N GLU A 275 -29.81 15.99 10.26
CA GLU A 275 -30.59 17.22 10.43
C GLU A 275 -31.85 17.22 9.57
N THR A 276 -31.79 16.75 8.33
CA THR A 276 -32.98 16.61 7.48
C THR A 276 -33.96 15.55 8.00
N MET A 277 -33.47 14.44 8.57
CA MET A 277 -34.29 13.45 9.25
C MET A 277 -34.94 14.04 10.51
N LYS A 278 -34.18 14.73 11.34
CA LYS A 278 -34.66 15.38 12.57
C LYS A 278 -35.76 16.40 12.29
N ARG A 279 -35.60 17.26 11.27
CA ARG A 279 -36.65 18.22 10.87
C ARG A 279 -37.95 17.52 10.47
N ARG A 280 -37.86 16.46 9.67
CA ARG A 280 -39.03 15.67 9.26
C ARG A 280 -39.75 15.03 10.45
N MET A 281 -39.00 14.48 11.40
CA MET A 281 -39.58 13.89 12.61
C MET A 281 -40.29 14.91 13.49
N VAL A 282 -39.70 16.10 13.70
CA VAL A 282 -40.33 17.17 14.47
C VAL A 282 -41.61 17.65 13.78
N GLU A 283 -41.58 17.90 12.47
CA GLU A 283 -42.75 18.35 11.72
C GLU A 283 -43.90 17.32 11.76
N GLN A 284 -43.59 16.02 11.64
CA GLN A 284 -44.59 14.96 11.77
C GLN A 284 -45.15 14.88 13.20
N ALA A 285 -44.29 14.95 14.22
CA ALA A 285 -44.72 14.93 15.61
C ALA A 285 -45.64 16.11 15.96
N GLU A 286 -45.34 17.31 15.46
CA GLU A 286 -46.17 18.50 15.64
C GLU A 286 -47.55 18.34 15.00
N LYS A 287 -47.62 17.84 13.76
CA LYS A 287 -48.90 17.59 13.07
C LYS A 287 -49.78 16.59 13.82
N ILE A 288 -49.17 15.51 14.32
CA ILE A 288 -49.89 14.46 15.05
C ILE A 288 -50.33 14.94 16.45
N GLU A 289 -49.51 15.76 17.12
CA GLU A 289 -49.88 16.39 18.38
C GLU A 289 -51.05 17.37 18.21
N GLN A 290 -51.06 18.16 17.12
CA GLN A 290 -52.18 19.04 16.77
C GLN A 290 -53.46 18.23 16.51
N GLU A 291 -53.38 17.16 15.72
CA GLU A 291 -54.51 16.26 15.46
C GLU A 291 -55.02 15.61 16.75
N ARG A 292 -54.13 15.21 17.66
CA ARG A 292 -54.49 14.62 18.95
C ARG A 292 -55.29 15.60 19.80
N LYS A 293 -54.82 16.85 19.92
CA LYS A 293 -55.51 17.91 20.68
C LYS A 293 -56.89 18.20 20.12
N LEU A 294 -57.02 18.28 18.79
CA LEU A 294 -58.31 18.51 18.14
C LEU A 294 -59.30 17.36 18.43
N ARG A 295 -58.85 16.11 18.31
CA ARG A 295 -59.69 14.93 18.60
C ARG A 295 -60.08 14.82 20.07
N GLU A 296 -59.17 15.14 20.99
CA GLU A 296 -59.48 15.18 22.43
C GLU A 296 -60.56 16.22 22.74
N GLN A 297 -60.51 17.39 22.09
CA GLN A 297 -61.56 18.40 22.21
C GLN A 297 -62.90 17.88 21.67
N GLN A 298 -62.91 17.29 20.47
CA GLN A 298 -64.12 16.69 19.89
C GLN A 298 -64.73 15.59 20.76
N LEU A 299 -63.91 14.73 21.38
CA LEU A 299 -64.38 13.70 22.30
C LEU A 299 -65.01 14.32 23.56
N LYS A 300 -64.39 15.35 24.14
CA LYS A 300 -64.96 16.07 25.29
C LYS A 300 -66.29 16.73 24.95
N GLU A 301 -66.39 17.39 23.80
CA GLU A 301 -67.64 18.01 23.34
C GLU A 301 -68.76 16.98 23.15
N LYS A 302 -68.45 15.81 22.55
CA LYS A 302 -69.41 14.70 22.40
C LYS A 302 -69.85 14.13 23.76
N GLU A 303 -68.92 13.96 24.70
CA GLU A 303 -69.23 13.49 26.06
C GLU A 303 -70.14 14.47 26.80
N GLU A 304 -69.84 15.76 26.74
CA GLU A 304 -70.68 16.81 27.32
C GLU A 304 -72.07 16.86 26.68
N HIS A 305 -72.17 16.68 25.35
CA HIS A 305 -73.45 16.61 24.65
C HIS A 305 -74.29 15.42 25.14
N ILE A 306 -73.69 14.23 25.25
CA ILE A 306 -74.36 13.03 25.77
C ILE A 306 -74.84 13.27 27.21
N ASN A 307 -74.01 13.89 28.06
CA ASN A 307 -74.39 14.19 29.45
C ASN A 307 -75.54 15.20 29.52
N LYS A 308 -75.49 16.29 28.74
CA LYS A 308 -76.58 17.27 28.66
C LYS A 308 -77.88 16.63 28.18
N GLU A 309 -77.82 15.75 27.18
CA GLU A 309 -78.99 15.04 26.68
C GLU A 309 -79.57 14.11 27.76
N ARG A 310 -78.74 13.36 28.49
CA ARG A 310 -79.16 12.52 29.62
C ARG A 310 -79.81 13.34 30.74
N GLU A 311 -79.24 14.49 31.09
CA GLU A 311 -79.78 15.38 32.12
C GLU A 311 -81.12 16.00 31.70
N GLN A 312 -81.24 16.48 30.47
CA GLN A 312 -82.49 17.04 29.95
C GLN A 312 -83.60 15.99 29.98
N ARG A 313 -83.31 14.77 29.54
CA ARG A 313 -84.27 13.67 29.56
C ARG A 313 -84.70 13.27 30.97
N LYS A 314 -83.77 13.26 31.92
CA LYS A 314 -84.08 13.01 33.32
C LYS A 314 -85.07 14.06 33.86
N LYS A 315 -84.87 15.34 33.55
CA LYS A 315 -85.81 16.42 33.93
C LYS A 315 -87.19 16.24 33.28
N GLU A 316 -87.24 15.97 31.97
CA GLU A 316 -88.49 15.69 31.26
C GLU A 316 -89.24 14.46 31.83
N GLN A 317 -88.52 13.48 32.38
CA GLN A 317 -89.14 12.33 33.05
C GLN A 317 -89.68 12.72 34.43
N GLU A 318 -88.93 13.50 35.22
CA GLU A 318 -89.36 14.00 36.53
C GLU A 318 -90.61 14.88 36.42
N GLU A 319 -90.68 15.76 35.41
CA GLU A 319 -91.85 16.60 35.10
C GLU A 319 -93.07 15.75 34.75
N ARG A 320 -92.91 14.76 33.86
CA ARG A 320 -94.01 13.82 33.50
C ARG A 320 -94.50 13.03 34.71
N GLU A 321 -93.60 12.59 35.59
CA GLU A 321 -93.97 11.89 36.81
C GLU A 321 -94.71 12.81 37.80
N GLU A 322 -94.37 14.10 37.86
CA GLU A 322 -95.12 15.09 38.64
C GLU A 322 -96.52 15.36 38.05
N GLU A 323 -96.65 15.51 36.73
CA GLU A 323 -97.95 15.63 36.05
C GLU A 323 -98.84 14.42 36.38
N ASP A 324 -98.29 13.21 36.26
CA ASP A 324 -99.01 11.99 36.58
C ASP A 324 -99.39 11.94 38.08
N ARG A 325 -98.52 12.42 39.00
CA ARG A 325 -98.84 12.56 40.43
C ARG A 325 -99.99 13.53 40.67
N MET A 326 -99.98 14.69 40.02
CA MET A 326 -101.02 15.71 40.16
C MET A 326 -102.36 15.22 39.63
N LYS A 327 -102.35 14.56 38.47
CA LYS A 327 -103.58 13.98 37.90
C LYS A 327 -104.19 12.88 38.78
N ARG A 328 -103.37 12.03 39.39
CA ARG A 328 -103.86 11.03 40.38
C ARG A 328 -104.55 11.69 41.57
N LYS A 329 -104.01 12.80 42.09
CA LYS A 329 -104.62 13.56 43.20
C LYS A 329 -105.98 14.14 42.79
N GLU A 330 -106.08 14.68 41.58
CA GLU A 330 -107.33 15.22 41.03
C GLU A 330 -108.39 14.12 40.87
N GLU A 331 -108.02 12.98 40.26
CA GLU A 331 -108.92 11.82 40.11
C GLU A 331 -109.35 11.25 41.47
N GLU A 332 -108.48 11.27 42.48
CA GLU A 332 -108.83 10.85 43.84
C GLU A 332 -109.84 11.81 44.50
N LEU A 333 -109.69 13.12 44.29
CA LEU A 333 -110.63 14.13 44.76
C LEU A 333 -111.99 13.97 44.09
N GLN A 334 -112.01 13.84 42.76
CA GLN A 334 -113.24 13.56 41.99
C GLN A 334 -113.92 12.28 42.49
N ARG A 335 -113.15 11.22 42.77
CA ARG A 335 -113.70 9.97 43.32
C ARG A 335 -114.30 10.15 44.72
N LYS A 336 -113.69 10.98 45.58
CA LYS A 336 -114.24 11.34 46.90
C LYS A 336 -115.54 12.12 46.76
N GLU A 337 -115.62 13.07 45.84
CA GLU A 337 -116.84 13.81 45.54
C GLU A 337 -117.95 12.90 45.01
N TRP A 338 -117.65 12.01 44.07
CA TRP A 338 -118.58 10.99 43.58
C TRP A 338 -119.09 10.11 44.72
N LYS A 339 -118.19 9.68 45.62
CA LYS A 339 -118.56 8.89 46.80
C LYS A 339 -119.49 9.65 47.74
N GLN A 340 -119.21 10.93 48.03
CA GLN A 340 -120.08 11.78 48.85
C GLN A 340 -121.45 12.02 48.20
N LYS A 341 -121.49 12.27 46.89
CA LYS A 341 -122.74 12.41 46.12
C LYS A 341 -123.57 11.13 46.17
N PHE A 342 -122.91 9.97 46.05
CA PHE A 342 -123.57 8.67 46.15
C PHE A 342 -124.10 8.39 47.56
N GLU A 343 -123.32 8.64 48.61
CA GLU A 343 -123.75 8.53 50.01
C GLU A 343 -124.92 9.48 50.33
N ALA A 344 -124.90 10.71 49.80
CA ALA A 344 -126.00 11.66 49.94
C ALA A 344 -127.27 11.19 49.21
N LEU A 345 -127.13 10.62 48.01
CA LEU A 345 -128.25 10.06 47.25
C LEU A 345 -128.83 8.81 47.93
N GLU A 346 -127.99 7.94 48.51
CA GLU A 346 -128.43 6.77 49.27
C GLU A 346 -129.18 7.15 50.54
N LYS A 347 -128.72 8.18 51.27
CA LYS A 347 -129.46 8.73 52.42
C LYS A 347 -130.84 9.26 52.02
N LYS A 348 -130.95 9.97 50.89
CA LYS A 348 -132.23 10.46 50.34
C LYS A 348 -133.17 9.33 49.94
N ILE A 349 -132.66 8.29 49.27
CA ILE A 349 -133.44 7.09 48.93
C ILE A 349 -133.98 6.43 50.21
N LYS A 350 -133.15 6.30 51.25
CA LYS A 350 -133.53 5.67 52.50
C LYS A 350 -134.63 6.46 53.25
N SER A 351 -134.57 7.79 53.26
CA SER A 351 -135.59 8.64 53.90
C SER A 351 -136.88 8.80 53.10
N GLU A 352 -136.83 8.80 51.76
CA GLU A 352 -138.02 9.01 50.91
C GLU A 352 -138.78 7.70 50.59
N SER A 353 -138.13 6.53 50.69
CA SER A 353 -138.79 5.21 50.56
C SER A 353 -139.79 4.91 51.69
N GLU A 354 -139.68 5.64 52.81
CA GLU A 354 -140.61 5.55 53.95
C GLU A 354 -141.88 6.41 53.74
N GLU A 355 -141.93 7.28 52.72
CA GLU A 355 -143.01 8.27 52.54
C GLU A 355 -143.90 8.09 51.26
N LYS A 356 -143.39 7.72 50.07
CA LYS A 356 -144.21 7.51 48.82
C LYS A 356 -143.59 6.59 47.73
N GLU A 357 -144.36 5.64 47.21
CA GLU A 357 -143.97 4.62 46.19
C GLU A 357 -143.61 5.17 44.78
N THR A 358 -144.19 6.29 44.35
CA THR A 358 -143.93 6.90 43.03
C THR A 358 -142.67 7.76 42.98
N ILE A 359 -142.21 8.26 44.13
CA ILE A 359 -140.96 9.01 44.26
C ILE A 359 -139.77 8.04 44.24
N ASP A 360 -139.95 6.86 44.83
CA ASP A 360 -138.96 5.78 44.90
C ASP A 360 -138.47 5.31 43.51
N LYS A 361 -139.38 5.16 42.53
CA LYS A 361 -139.01 4.81 41.15
C LYS A 361 -138.11 5.85 40.47
N LYS A 362 -138.34 7.16 40.71
CA LYS A 362 -137.50 8.24 40.14
C LYS A 362 -136.12 8.30 40.80
N LEU A 363 -136.02 8.07 42.10
CA LEU A 363 -134.73 8.04 42.80
C LEU A 363 -133.90 6.81 42.41
N ILE A 364 -134.53 5.65 42.20
CA ILE A 364 -133.87 4.45 41.68
C ILE A 364 -133.34 4.69 40.26
N GLN A 365 -134.12 5.35 39.40
CA GLN A 365 -133.69 5.76 38.06
C GLN A 365 -132.45 6.67 38.12
N ASN A 366 -132.46 7.71 38.98
CA ASN A 366 -131.32 8.59 39.20
C ASN A 366 -130.09 7.85 39.73
N ARG A 367 -130.27 6.84 40.60
CA ARG A 367 -129.17 5.99 41.09
C ARG A 367 -128.55 5.16 39.97
N MET A 368 -129.37 4.59 39.08
CA MET A 368 -128.87 3.85 37.92
C MET A 368 -128.14 4.77 36.94
N GLU A 369 -128.65 5.98 36.71
CA GLU A 369 -128.04 6.97 35.82
C GLU A 369 -126.70 7.49 36.39
N MET A 370 -126.63 7.76 37.69
CA MET A 370 -125.40 8.12 38.39
C MET A 370 -124.36 6.98 38.37
N ARG A 371 -124.77 5.71 38.48
CA ARG A 371 -123.86 4.57 38.32
C ARG A 371 -123.31 4.48 36.89
N LYS A 372 -124.17 4.65 35.88
CA LYS A 372 -123.73 4.68 34.48
C LYS A 372 -122.74 5.81 34.22
N GLN A 373 -122.96 6.99 34.79
CA GLN A 373 -122.02 8.12 34.69
C GLN A 373 -120.69 7.83 35.39
N GLN A 374 -120.73 7.18 36.56
CA GLN A 374 -119.52 6.76 37.27
C GLN A 374 -118.74 5.68 36.50
N GLU A 375 -119.43 4.67 35.96
CA GLU A 375 -118.84 3.61 35.15
C GLU A 375 -118.20 4.18 33.87
N ALA A 376 -118.91 5.08 33.18
CA ALA A 376 -118.37 5.79 32.02
C ALA A 376 -117.12 6.61 32.37
N TRP A 377 -117.14 7.37 33.47
CA TRP A 377 -115.97 8.12 33.94
C TRP A 377 -114.81 7.19 34.34
N GLU A 378 -115.08 6.06 35.00
CA GLU A 378 -114.05 5.06 35.35
C GLU A 378 -113.44 4.38 34.12
N GLU A 379 -114.24 4.15 33.07
CA GLU A 379 -113.80 3.59 31.79
C GLU A 379 -112.95 4.61 31.01
N GLU A 380 -113.41 5.86 30.86
CA GLU A 380 -112.65 6.96 30.26
C GLU A 380 -111.31 7.19 30.96
N ARG A 381 -111.30 7.15 32.30
CA ARG A 381 -110.09 7.27 33.09
C ARG A 381 -109.11 6.12 32.83
N LYS A 382 -109.60 4.88 32.75
CA LYS A 382 -108.76 3.70 32.45
C LYS A 382 -108.16 3.81 31.06
N ASP A 383 -108.96 4.16 30.05
CA ASP A 383 -108.48 4.33 28.67
C ASP A 383 -107.44 5.46 28.57
N TRP A 384 -107.67 6.57 29.28
CA TRP A 384 -106.71 7.67 29.35
C TRP A 384 -105.36 7.23 29.95
N TRP A 385 -105.36 6.52 31.08
CA TRP A 385 -104.12 6.02 31.68
C TRP A 385 -103.45 4.97 30.79
N GLU A 386 -104.21 4.06 30.17
CA GLU A 386 -103.65 3.06 29.27
C GLU A 386 -102.95 3.72 28.07
N LYS A 387 -103.57 4.73 27.46
CA LYS A 387 -102.97 5.54 26.40
C LYS A 387 -101.71 6.27 26.88
N ARG A 388 -101.78 6.93 28.03
CA ARG A 388 -100.63 7.64 28.64
C ARG A 388 -99.46 6.69 28.91
N TYR A 389 -99.70 5.50 29.44
CA TYR A 389 -98.67 4.49 29.67
C TYR A 389 -98.07 3.95 28.38
N ARG A 390 -98.90 3.74 27.34
CA ARG A 390 -98.45 3.27 26.03
C ARG A 390 -97.55 4.30 25.36
N GLU A 391 -97.93 5.57 25.38
CA GLU A 391 -97.14 6.70 24.87
C GLU A 391 -95.85 6.89 25.67
N ALA A 392 -95.92 6.85 27.00
CA ALA A 392 -94.74 6.95 27.86
C ALA A 392 -93.74 5.80 27.60
N ARG A 393 -94.23 4.58 27.40
CA ARG A 393 -93.39 3.42 27.07
C ARG A 393 -92.72 3.58 25.71
N GLN A 394 -93.46 3.99 24.67
CA GLN A 394 -92.89 4.21 23.35
C GLN A 394 -91.84 5.33 23.36
N SER A 395 -92.11 6.43 24.07
CA SER A 395 -91.16 7.53 24.22
C SER A 395 -89.90 7.08 24.95
N ARG A 396 -90.00 6.29 26.04
CA ARG A 396 -88.85 5.73 26.75
C ARG A 396 -87.99 4.84 25.85
N ILE A 397 -88.59 4.00 25.02
CA ILE A 397 -87.86 3.13 24.09
C ILE A 397 -87.08 3.98 23.08
N LYS A 398 -87.74 4.93 22.41
CA LYS A 398 -87.09 5.83 21.43
C LYS A 398 -85.96 6.65 22.03
N GLU A 399 -86.12 7.08 23.28
CA GLU A 399 -85.13 7.84 24.02
C GLU A 399 -83.90 7.00 24.36
N LEU A 400 -84.11 5.77 24.86
CA LEU A 400 -83.02 4.82 25.12
C LEU A 400 -82.27 4.47 23.85
N GLU A 401 -82.97 4.21 22.73
CA GLU A 401 -82.35 3.94 21.43
C GLU A 401 -81.48 5.10 20.95
N ARG A 402 -81.92 6.35 21.17
CA ARG A 402 -81.16 7.56 20.79
C ARG A 402 -79.90 7.71 21.63
N ILE A 403 -80.00 7.57 22.96
CA ILE A 403 -78.84 7.64 23.86
C ILE A 403 -77.87 6.49 23.57
N GLU A 404 -78.38 5.28 23.33
CA GLU A 404 -77.56 4.12 22.97
C GLU A 404 -76.81 4.35 21.66
N LYS A 405 -77.46 4.94 20.64
CA LYS A 405 -76.81 5.28 19.37
C LYS A 405 -75.67 6.28 19.57
N LEU A 406 -75.91 7.36 20.31
CA LEU A 406 -74.87 8.35 20.62
C LEU A 406 -73.72 7.75 21.43
N GLN A 407 -74.02 6.88 22.37
CA GLN A 407 -73.02 6.16 23.16
C GLN A 407 -72.16 5.25 22.27
N LYS A 408 -72.77 4.50 21.34
CA LYS A 408 -72.05 3.66 20.37
C LYS A 408 -71.14 4.48 19.46
N GLU A 409 -71.62 5.64 18.97
CA GLU A 409 -70.80 6.55 18.15
C GLU A 409 -69.60 7.11 18.94
N PHE A 410 -69.82 7.48 20.21
CA PHE A 410 -68.75 7.92 21.11
C PHE A 410 -67.73 6.82 21.39
N ASP A 411 -68.19 5.62 21.73
CA ASP A 411 -67.33 4.48 22.03
C ASP A 411 -66.49 4.07 20.81
N LEU A 412 -67.08 4.10 19.61
CA LEU A 412 -66.36 3.85 18.35
C LEU A 412 -65.29 4.91 18.10
N GLU A 413 -65.62 6.19 18.23
CA GLU A 413 -64.66 7.29 18.06
C GLU A 413 -63.50 7.15 19.06
N ARG A 414 -63.79 6.85 20.33
CA ARG A 414 -62.78 6.62 21.36
C ARG A 414 -61.88 5.44 21.02
N GLU A 415 -62.43 4.33 20.52
CA GLU A 415 -61.64 3.17 20.09
C GLU A 415 -60.72 3.52 18.91
N THR A 416 -61.20 4.30 17.94
CA THR A 416 -60.35 4.76 16.82
C THR A 416 -59.25 5.71 17.28
N TYR A 417 -59.51 6.54 18.28
CA TYR A 417 -58.52 7.41 18.89
C TYR A 417 -57.43 6.61 19.62
N GLU A 418 -57.80 5.59 20.40
CA GLU A 418 -56.83 4.70 21.05
C GLU A 418 -55.99 3.89 20.05
N LYS A 419 -56.59 3.41 18.95
CA LYS A 419 -55.86 2.76 17.85
C LYS A 419 -54.80 3.68 17.24
N ARG A 420 -55.14 4.94 16.94
CA ARG A 420 -54.16 5.93 16.45
C ARG A 420 -53.04 6.23 17.44
N LYS A 421 -53.35 6.26 18.74
CA LYS A 421 -52.35 6.44 19.78
C LYS A 421 -51.36 5.28 19.83
N GLU A 422 -51.80 4.06 19.53
CA GLU A 422 -50.91 2.92 19.39
C GLU A 422 -50.10 2.98 18.08
N GLU A 423 -50.72 3.38 16.96
CA GLU A 423 -50.00 3.63 15.70
C GLU A 423 -48.90 4.69 15.86
N ASP A 424 -49.17 5.75 16.63
CA ASP A 424 -48.20 6.80 16.98
C ASP A 424 -47.03 6.26 17.82
N ARG A 425 -47.28 5.31 18.74
CA ARG A 425 -46.20 4.62 19.49
C ARG A 425 -45.35 3.77 18.56
N ILE A 426 -45.97 3.00 17.67
CA ILE A 426 -45.28 2.16 16.69
C ILE A 426 -44.44 3.04 15.74
N ARG A 427 -44.98 4.18 15.31
CA ARG A 427 -44.24 5.15 14.47
C ARG A 427 -42.99 5.65 15.19
N ARG A 428 -43.10 6.09 16.45
CA ARG A 428 -41.93 6.53 17.24
C ARG A 428 -40.85 5.46 17.38
N LEU A 429 -41.24 4.20 17.53
CA LEU A 429 -40.29 3.07 17.54
C LEU A 429 -39.61 2.87 16.18
N ARG A 430 -40.34 3.05 15.07
CA ARG A 430 -39.76 3.00 13.72
C ARG A 430 -38.79 4.16 13.49
N GLU A 431 -39.15 5.38 13.87
CA GLU A 431 -38.30 6.56 13.80
C GLU A 431 -37.00 6.38 14.61
N GLU A 432 -37.08 5.81 15.82
CA GLU A 432 -35.90 5.50 16.62
C GLU A 432 -35.02 4.44 15.94
N LYS A 433 -35.62 3.42 15.34
CA LYS A 433 -34.91 2.38 14.59
C LYS A 433 -34.20 2.98 13.37
N GLU A 434 -34.88 3.81 12.59
CA GLU A 434 -34.29 4.50 11.42
C GLU A 434 -33.09 5.36 11.82
N ARG A 435 -33.17 6.07 12.96
CA ARG A 435 -32.04 6.84 13.49
C ARG A 435 -30.86 5.95 13.85
N LYS A 436 -31.10 4.80 14.50
CA LYS A 436 -30.05 3.81 14.83
C LYS A 436 -29.45 3.21 13.57
N ASP A 437 -30.27 2.84 12.60
CA ASP A 437 -29.83 2.27 11.32
C ASP A 437 -28.96 3.28 10.55
N LEU A 438 -29.29 4.58 10.60
CA LEU A 438 -28.50 5.65 9.99
C LEU A 438 -27.11 5.79 10.66
N GLU A 439 -27.06 5.82 12.00
CA GLU A 439 -25.79 5.87 12.74
C GLU A 439 -24.94 4.62 12.51
N GLU A 440 -25.55 3.43 12.48
CA GLU A 440 -24.85 2.18 12.25
C GLU A 440 -24.33 2.09 10.81
N SER A 441 -25.12 2.51 9.82
CA SER A 441 -24.69 2.62 8.42
C SER A 441 -23.49 3.54 8.25
N TYR A 442 -23.49 4.69 8.92
CA TYR A 442 -22.36 5.61 8.94
C TYR A 442 -21.10 4.97 9.55
N LYS A 443 -21.25 4.32 10.71
CA LYS A 443 -20.15 3.62 11.38
C LYS A 443 -19.53 2.53 10.49
N ARG A 444 -20.37 1.71 9.85
CA ARG A 444 -19.92 0.68 8.89
C ARG A 444 -19.14 1.28 7.72
N LYS A 445 -19.60 2.40 7.14
CA LYS A 445 -18.90 3.09 6.04
C LYS A 445 -17.51 3.59 6.48
N ILE A 446 -17.40 4.13 7.69
CA ILE A 446 -16.11 4.56 8.26
C ILE A 446 -15.19 3.37 8.50
N ASP A 447 -15.69 2.29 9.09
CA ASP A 447 -14.90 1.10 9.41
C ASP A 447 -14.41 0.40 8.12
N ASP A 448 -15.26 0.28 7.09
CA ASP A 448 -14.87 -0.24 5.77
C ASP A 448 -13.78 0.61 5.12
N MET A 449 -13.86 1.94 5.25
CA MET A 449 -12.85 2.85 4.71
C MET A 449 -11.50 2.68 5.43
N LYS A 450 -11.50 2.58 6.76
CA LYS A 450 -10.31 2.30 7.56
C LYS A 450 -9.71 0.94 7.22
N LYS A 451 -10.54 -0.10 7.14
CA LYS A 451 -10.10 -1.46 6.82
C LYS A 451 -9.45 -1.54 5.44
N LYS A 452 -10.04 -0.91 4.42
CA LYS A 452 -9.43 -0.81 3.08
C LYS A 452 -8.08 -0.11 3.11
N SER A 453 -7.94 0.95 3.92
CA SER A 453 -6.65 1.63 4.07
C SER A 453 -5.61 0.76 4.78
N GLU A 454 -5.97 0.13 5.88
CA GLU A 454 -5.08 -0.77 6.62
C GLU A 454 -4.64 -1.95 5.75
N GLU A 455 -5.56 -2.52 4.96
CA GLU A 455 -5.25 -3.62 4.05
C GLU A 455 -4.31 -3.18 2.93
N ASN A 456 -4.47 -1.98 2.37
CA ASN A 456 -3.55 -1.43 1.39
C ASN A 456 -2.17 -1.15 1.98
N ALA A 457 -2.10 -0.57 3.19
CA ALA A 457 -0.84 -0.34 3.89
C ALA A 457 -0.14 -1.67 4.25
N ARG A 458 -0.92 -2.68 4.65
CA ARG A 458 -0.43 -4.02 4.95
C ARG A 458 0.11 -4.69 3.70
N LYS A 459 -0.60 -4.66 2.56
CA LYS A 459 -0.10 -5.20 1.28
C LYS A 459 1.21 -4.55 0.86
N GLN A 460 1.32 -3.21 0.98
CA GLN A 460 2.58 -2.51 0.71
C GLN A 460 3.71 -2.92 1.67
N ALA A 461 3.41 -3.13 2.95
CA ALA A 461 4.40 -3.56 3.93
C ALA A 461 4.80 -5.04 3.78
N GLU A 462 3.86 -5.92 3.40
CA GLU A 462 4.10 -7.33 3.08
C GLU A 462 4.95 -7.45 1.82
N GLU A 463 4.66 -6.71 0.75
CA GLU A 463 5.52 -6.62 -0.43
C GLU A 463 6.95 -6.20 -0.06
N LEU A 464 7.11 -5.22 0.83
CA LEU A 464 8.41 -4.73 1.29
C LEU A 464 9.15 -5.72 2.21
N ASN A 465 8.42 -6.46 3.04
CA ASN A 465 8.98 -7.46 3.95
C ASN A 465 9.32 -8.78 3.25
N ASP A 466 8.49 -9.24 2.31
CA ASP A 466 8.79 -10.39 1.47
C ASP A 466 10.00 -10.13 0.59
N PHE A 467 10.09 -8.91 0.03
CA PHE A 467 11.29 -8.41 -0.63
C PHE A 467 12.52 -8.52 0.29
N ARG A 468 12.44 -7.98 1.51
CA ARG A 468 13.56 -8.01 2.48
C ARG A 468 13.94 -9.42 2.93
N ARG A 469 12.97 -10.31 3.15
CA ARG A 469 13.20 -11.68 3.63
C ARG A 469 13.83 -12.56 2.57
N LYS A 470 13.44 -12.40 1.31
CA LYS A 470 14.06 -13.07 0.16
C LYS A 470 15.51 -12.58 -0.02
N TYR A 471 15.71 -11.26 -0.04
CA TYR A 471 17.04 -10.62 -0.08
C TYR A 471 18.00 -11.17 0.97
N THR A 472 17.56 -11.27 2.22
CA THR A 472 18.43 -11.66 3.33
C THR A 472 18.86 -13.13 3.23
N LYS A 473 17.97 -14.03 2.80
CA LYS A 473 18.29 -15.46 2.65
C LYS A 473 19.26 -15.72 1.50
N ASP A 474 19.12 -14.98 0.41
CA ASP A 474 19.98 -15.15 -0.77
C ASP A 474 21.39 -14.57 -0.49
N LEU A 475 21.49 -13.46 0.24
CA LEU A 475 22.75 -12.92 0.78
C LEU A 475 23.50 -13.91 1.68
N GLU A 476 22.80 -14.57 2.61
CA GLU A 476 23.40 -15.58 3.49
C GLU A 476 23.90 -16.81 2.72
N ALA A 477 23.15 -17.26 1.71
CA ALA A 477 23.55 -18.38 0.85
C ALA A 477 24.77 -18.04 -0.02
N LEU A 478 24.84 -16.81 -0.53
CA LEU A 478 25.95 -16.33 -1.37
C LEU A 478 27.23 -16.07 -0.54
N ALA A 479 27.10 -15.47 0.64
CA ALA A 479 28.21 -15.29 1.57
C ALA A 479 28.85 -16.63 1.97
N LYS A 480 28.02 -17.67 2.15
CA LYS A 480 28.49 -19.03 2.42
C LYS A 480 29.27 -19.63 1.25
N LYS A 481 28.78 -19.48 0.01
CA LYS A 481 29.49 -19.93 -1.19
C LYS A 481 30.84 -19.22 -1.38
N HIS A 482 30.88 -17.91 -1.19
CA HIS A 482 32.13 -17.15 -1.28
C HIS A 482 33.13 -17.51 -0.19
N ALA A 483 32.66 -17.80 1.04
CA ALA A 483 33.54 -18.28 2.11
C ALA A 483 34.16 -19.66 1.79
N ASP A 484 33.38 -20.55 1.17
CA ASP A 484 33.86 -21.87 0.74
C ASP A 484 34.84 -21.76 -0.44
N GLU A 485 34.60 -20.84 -1.37
CA GLU A 485 35.47 -20.58 -2.51
C GLU A 485 36.80 -19.90 -2.11
N LEU A 486 36.76 -18.93 -1.19
CA LEU A 486 37.95 -18.33 -0.59
C LEU A 486 38.80 -19.38 0.14
N LYS A 487 38.17 -20.30 0.88
CA LYS A 487 38.88 -21.43 1.48
C LYS A 487 39.58 -22.28 0.42
N ARG A 488 38.92 -22.56 -0.69
CA ARG A 488 39.47 -23.35 -1.80
C ARG A 488 40.69 -22.67 -2.42
N LEU A 489 40.57 -21.38 -2.76
CA LEU A 489 41.65 -20.59 -3.34
C LEU A 489 42.85 -20.43 -2.39
N MET A 490 42.61 -20.25 -1.09
CA MET A 490 43.68 -20.23 -0.09
C MET A 490 44.41 -21.57 -0.01
N GLN A 491 43.69 -22.68 -0.22
CA GLN A 491 44.26 -24.02 -0.24
C GLN A 491 45.10 -24.24 -1.50
N GLU A 492 44.61 -23.79 -2.66
CA GLU A 492 45.33 -23.84 -3.94
C GLU A 492 46.61 -23.00 -3.92
N GLN A 493 46.56 -21.75 -3.45
CA GLN A 493 47.76 -20.92 -3.29
C GLN A 493 48.79 -21.54 -2.35
N LYS A 494 48.33 -22.21 -1.28
CA LYS A 494 49.22 -22.90 -0.35
C LYS A 494 49.94 -24.06 -1.03
N THR A 495 49.25 -24.83 -1.87
CA THR A 495 49.86 -25.92 -2.66
C THR A 495 50.81 -25.41 -3.74
N GLU A 496 50.46 -24.35 -4.46
CA GLU A 496 51.35 -23.75 -5.47
C GLU A 496 52.63 -23.19 -4.83
N MET A 497 52.50 -22.52 -3.67
CA MET A 497 53.65 -22.02 -2.93
C MET A 497 54.57 -23.18 -2.49
N GLN A 498 54.00 -24.31 -2.06
CA GLN A 498 54.78 -25.50 -1.71
C GLN A 498 55.50 -26.10 -2.93
N GLN A 499 54.83 -26.19 -4.09
CA GLN A 499 55.43 -26.68 -5.33
C GLN A 499 56.58 -25.78 -5.81
N LYS A 500 56.37 -24.46 -5.87
CA LYS A 500 57.44 -23.52 -6.24
C LYS A 500 58.63 -23.61 -5.29
N ASN A 501 58.40 -23.78 -3.99
CA ASN A 501 59.48 -23.89 -3.02
C ASN A 501 60.28 -25.20 -3.22
N GLN A 502 59.61 -26.30 -3.59
CA GLN A 502 60.27 -27.56 -3.97
C GLN A 502 61.08 -27.41 -5.26
N GLU A 503 60.53 -26.75 -6.28
CA GLU A 503 61.24 -26.48 -7.55
C GLU A 503 62.48 -25.60 -7.34
N HIS A 504 62.35 -24.52 -6.57
CA HIS A 504 63.49 -23.66 -6.22
C HIS A 504 64.56 -24.43 -5.44
N SER A 505 64.17 -25.31 -4.51
CA SER A 505 65.12 -26.17 -3.79
C SER A 505 65.85 -27.14 -4.73
N ALA A 506 65.14 -27.75 -5.68
CA ALA A 506 65.74 -28.64 -6.67
C ALA A 506 66.72 -27.90 -7.60
N GLN A 507 66.36 -26.70 -8.07
CA GLN A 507 67.24 -25.86 -8.89
C GLN A 507 68.49 -25.42 -8.11
N PHE A 508 68.34 -25.05 -6.84
CA PHE A 508 69.46 -24.67 -5.98
C PHE A 508 70.44 -25.84 -5.79
N ASN A 509 69.95 -27.05 -5.54
CA ASN A 509 70.78 -28.25 -5.43
C ASN A 509 71.52 -28.56 -6.74
N GLN A 510 70.87 -28.37 -7.89
CA GLN A 510 71.49 -28.55 -9.21
C GLN A 510 72.63 -27.54 -9.47
N LEU A 511 72.42 -26.27 -9.10
CA LEU A 511 73.43 -25.22 -9.19
C LEU A 511 74.62 -25.51 -8.27
N GLN A 512 74.36 -25.96 -7.05
CA GLN A 512 75.40 -26.32 -6.09
C GLN A 512 76.26 -27.49 -6.60
N GLN A 513 75.63 -28.48 -7.23
CA GLN A 513 76.36 -29.61 -7.83
C GLN A 513 77.26 -29.15 -8.99
N ARG A 514 76.74 -28.34 -9.92
CA ARG A 514 77.52 -27.77 -11.02
C ARG A 514 78.72 -26.97 -10.52
N SER A 515 78.52 -26.16 -9.47
CA SER A 515 79.58 -25.38 -8.85
C SER A 515 80.72 -26.26 -8.31
N ARG A 516 80.39 -27.35 -7.59
CA ARG A 516 81.38 -28.33 -7.10
C ARG A 516 82.14 -29.01 -8.24
N ASP A 517 81.45 -29.36 -9.32
CA ASP A 517 82.09 -30.01 -10.47
C ASP A 517 83.05 -29.05 -11.20
N THR A 518 82.69 -27.77 -11.35
CA THR A 518 83.59 -26.75 -11.89
C THR A 518 84.80 -26.51 -10.99
N GLU A 519 84.62 -26.49 -9.67
CA GLU A 519 85.72 -26.32 -8.72
C GLU A 519 86.71 -27.49 -8.78
N LYS A 520 86.20 -28.73 -8.91
CA LYS A 520 87.04 -29.92 -9.13
C LYS A 520 87.88 -29.81 -10.39
N LYS A 521 87.28 -29.42 -11.52
CA LYS A 521 87.99 -29.24 -12.79
C LYS A 521 89.10 -28.20 -12.69
N LEU A 522 88.81 -27.06 -12.07
CA LEU A 522 89.79 -25.99 -11.84
C LEU A 522 90.96 -26.47 -10.96
N LYS A 523 90.69 -27.25 -9.91
CA LYS A 523 91.74 -27.85 -9.06
C LYS A 523 92.63 -28.84 -9.81
N GLU A 524 92.05 -29.66 -10.70
CA GLU A 524 92.84 -30.57 -11.56
C GLU A 524 93.71 -29.82 -12.56
N GLU A 525 93.20 -28.74 -13.16
CA GLU A 525 93.99 -27.89 -14.06
C GLU A 525 95.14 -27.16 -13.34
N LEU A 526 94.89 -26.66 -12.12
CA LEU A 526 95.91 -26.06 -11.27
C LEU A 526 97.02 -27.07 -10.93
N LYS A 527 96.65 -28.28 -10.52
CA LYS A 527 97.62 -29.34 -10.20
C LYS A 527 98.50 -29.69 -11.42
N LYS A 528 97.92 -29.78 -12.61
CA LYS A 528 98.69 -29.99 -13.85
C LYS A 528 99.65 -28.84 -14.15
N LYS A 529 99.26 -27.59 -13.87
CA LYS A 529 100.16 -26.44 -14.01
C LYS A 529 101.32 -26.49 -13.01
N GLU A 530 101.05 -26.85 -11.76
CA GLU A 530 102.09 -27.00 -10.72
C GLU A 530 103.09 -28.11 -11.08
N GLU A 531 102.62 -29.26 -11.54
CA GLU A 531 103.48 -30.37 -12.01
C GLU A 531 104.35 -29.95 -13.21
N ASN A 532 103.79 -29.18 -14.14
CA ASN A 532 104.55 -28.65 -15.27
C ASN A 532 105.59 -27.61 -14.84
N GLN A 533 105.27 -26.78 -13.84
CA GLN A 533 106.18 -25.79 -13.31
C GLN A 533 107.36 -26.43 -12.55
N GLN A 534 107.10 -27.46 -11.75
CA GLN A 534 108.16 -28.25 -11.11
C GLN A 534 109.10 -28.91 -12.12
N LYS A 535 108.56 -29.48 -13.21
CA LYS A 535 109.38 -30.04 -14.30
C LYS A 535 110.25 -28.99 -14.98
N LEU A 536 109.73 -27.77 -15.15
CA LEU A 536 110.50 -26.66 -15.72
C LEU A 536 111.63 -26.22 -14.78
N GLU A 537 111.37 -26.16 -13.47
CA GLU A 537 112.40 -25.86 -12.46
C GLU A 537 113.49 -26.93 -12.39
N GLU A 538 113.13 -28.22 -12.46
CA GLU A 538 114.10 -29.32 -12.53
C GLU A 538 114.96 -29.24 -13.79
N LEU A 539 114.37 -28.91 -14.93
CA LEU A 539 115.09 -28.73 -16.18
C LEU A 539 116.07 -27.56 -16.10
N ASN A 540 115.65 -26.44 -15.52
CA ASN A 540 116.52 -25.27 -15.29
C ASN A 540 117.67 -25.60 -14.34
N LYS A 541 117.42 -26.35 -13.25
CA LYS A 541 118.49 -26.81 -12.34
C LYS A 541 119.51 -27.71 -13.03
N LYS A 542 119.06 -28.61 -13.91
CA LYS A 542 119.96 -29.44 -14.73
C LYS A 542 120.79 -28.59 -15.67
N GLN A 543 120.20 -27.59 -16.32
CA GLN A 543 120.93 -26.65 -17.17
C GLN A 543 121.95 -25.83 -16.36
N GLU A 544 121.60 -25.35 -15.16
CA GLU A 544 122.54 -24.65 -14.28
C GLU A 544 123.69 -25.55 -13.82
N GLN A 545 123.41 -26.84 -13.52
CA GLN A 545 124.46 -27.82 -13.21
C GLN A 545 125.37 -28.06 -14.42
N GLU A 546 124.83 -28.24 -15.63
CA GLU A 546 125.63 -28.38 -16.85
C GLU A 546 126.49 -27.13 -17.12
N ILE A 547 125.94 -25.93 -16.92
CA ILE A 547 126.67 -24.67 -17.03
C ILE A 547 127.78 -24.59 -15.96
N ASN A 548 127.51 -25.00 -14.73
CA ASN A 548 128.49 -25.01 -13.65
C ASN A 548 129.59 -26.06 -13.89
N ASP A 549 129.25 -27.26 -14.33
CA ASP A 549 130.20 -28.31 -14.70
C ASP A 549 131.09 -27.87 -15.87
N LEU A 550 130.52 -27.19 -16.88
CA LEU A 550 131.28 -26.55 -17.95
C LEU A 550 132.21 -25.46 -17.39
N ASN A 551 131.70 -24.56 -16.55
CA ASN A 551 132.51 -23.52 -15.92
C ASN A 551 133.66 -24.10 -15.07
N GLU A 552 133.43 -25.20 -14.33
CA GLU A 552 134.44 -25.87 -13.52
C GLU A 552 135.49 -26.57 -14.39
N LYS A 553 135.06 -27.23 -15.48
CA LYS A 553 135.93 -27.87 -16.47
C LYS A 553 136.85 -26.88 -17.19
N TYR A 554 136.43 -25.63 -17.36
CA TYR A 554 137.23 -24.56 -17.97
C TYR A 554 137.91 -23.61 -16.96
N LYS A 555 137.63 -23.73 -15.65
CA LYS A 555 138.19 -22.86 -14.60
C LYS A 555 139.71 -22.91 -14.48
N ASN A 556 140.32 -24.05 -14.84
CA ASN A 556 141.75 -24.30 -14.71
C ASN A 556 142.44 -24.57 -16.06
N LYS A 557 141.86 -24.11 -17.18
CA LYS A 557 142.49 -24.14 -18.51
C LYS A 557 142.54 -22.74 -19.14
N CYS A 558 143.13 -21.80 -18.42
CA CYS A 558 143.82 -20.68 -19.03
C CYS A 558 144.92 -20.17 -18.10
N THR A 559 145.88 -21.05 -17.82
CA THR A 559 147.24 -20.69 -17.44
C THR A 559 148.12 -21.42 -18.42
N VAL A 560 148.85 -20.67 -19.25
CA VAL A 560 150.25 -20.85 -19.64
C VAL A 560 150.56 -20.00 -20.89
N PHE A 561 151.37 -18.97 -20.62
CA PHE A 561 152.45 -18.36 -21.42
C PHE A 561 152.12 -17.42 -22.59
#